data_AF-A0A382SIH4-F1
#
_entry.id   AF-A0A382SIH4-F1
#
_cell.length_a   1.000
_cell.length_b   1.000
_cell.length_c   1.000
_cell.angle_alpha   90.00
_cell.angle_beta   90.00
_cell.angle_gamma   90.00
#
_symmetry.space_group_name_H-M   'P 1'
#
loop_
_entity.id
_entity.type
_entity.pdbx_description
1 polymer ?
#
loop_
_entity_poly.entity_id
_entity_poly.type
_entity_poly.pdbx_seq_one_letter_code
_entity_poly.pdbx_strand_id
1 'polypeptide(L)'
;MSEEHGHHGTPAPFVFCVGVALMFIGLVMATAGGEDNEGDTGYWFVFILGIAGMITGFMMWMQDYWDQDSEEGVEIVGHHPFWASITTRKFGMWIFLLTEVMVFSTLLSAYLRYRSAIPDYADSIDCGLEFEECWVPAADIIRSHLIFGVINTFALLLSSLTVVLALYAARNNNSKAATRYLIATFFLGTLFLILKAYEWWEMKNGHFWGDHCSVTAGQDIGHHCVAPKYEHGFWLDTSLEGTTFYIT
;
A
#
# COMPACT_ATOMS: atom_id res chain seq x y z
N MET A 1 12.84 47.88 -3.99
CA MET A 1 14.11 47.25 -4.43
C MET A 1 13.94 45.79 -4.08
N SER A 2 13.59 45.00 -5.11
CA SER A 2 13.38 43.55 -5.15
C SER A 2 13.27 42.77 -3.82
N GLU A 3 12.04 42.45 -3.43
CA GLU A 3 11.75 41.27 -2.62
C GLU A 3 12.03 40.03 -3.50
N GLU A 4 13.30 39.64 -3.56
CA GLU A 4 13.71 38.37 -4.16
C GLU A 4 13.27 37.22 -3.26
N HIS A 5 12.15 36.60 -3.64
CA HIS A 5 11.94 35.16 -3.68
C HIS A 5 12.32 34.30 -2.45
N GLY A 6 11.33 33.94 -1.64
CA GLY A 6 11.46 32.99 -0.52
C GLY A 6 11.59 31.51 -0.88
N HIS A 7 11.72 31.14 -2.16
CA HIS A 7 11.79 29.73 -2.61
C HIS A 7 13.17 29.27 -3.10
N HIS A 8 14.14 30.18 -3.22
CA HIS A 8 15.45 29.89 -3.80
C HIS A 8 16.46 29.48 -2.73
N GLY A 9 16.32 28.28 -2.16
CA GLY A 9 17.39 27.79 -1.27
C GLY A 9 17.12 26.54 -0.44
N THR A 10 15.91 26.00 -0.42
CA THR A 10 15.66 24.78 0.37
C THR A 10 16.44 23.60 -0.22
N PRO A 11 17.38 22.99 0.52
CA PRO A 11 18.15 21.85 0.03
C PRO A 11 17.33 20.54 0.06
N ALA A 12 16.07 20.59 0.54
CA ALA A 12 15.25 19.41 0.78
C ALA A 12 15.07 18.51 -0.47
N PRO A 13 14.79 19.03 -1.68
CA PRO A 13 14.68 18.19 -2.88
C PRO A 13 16.00 17.48 -3.21
N PHE A 14 17.13 18.18 -3.05
CA PHE A 14 18.45 17.59 -3.29
C PHE A 14 18.76 16.48 -2.30
N VAL A 15 18.56 16.73 -1.00
CA VAL A 15 18.78 15.73 0.06
C VAL A 15 17.88 14.51 -0.14
N PHE A 16 16.62 14.72 -0.51
CA PHE A 16 15.68 13.65 -0.82
C PHE A 16 16.16 12.79 -2.01
N CYS A 17 16.55 13.41 -3.12
CA CYS A 17 17.06 12.71 -4.30
C CYS A 17 18.32 11.89 -4.00
N VAL A 18 19.28 12.46 -3.26
CA VAL A 18 20.50 11.74 -2.85
C VAL A 18 20.14 10.57 -1.92
N GLY A 19 19.23 10.77 -0.97
CA GLY A 19 18.75 9.70 -0.08
C GLY A 19 18.10 8.54 -0.84
N VAL A 20 17.22 8.85 -1.80
CA VAL A 20 16.56 7.85 -2.66
C VAL A 20 17.58 7.11 -3.53
N ALA A 21 18.55 7.81 -4.11
CA ALA A 21 19.60 7.16 -4.91
C ALA A 21 20.43 6.19 -4.07
N LEU A 22 20.85 6.60 -2.87
CA LEU A 22 21.58 5.73 -1.93
C LEU A 22 20.74 4.55 -1.46
N MET A 23 19.43 4.74 -1.25
CA MET A 23 18.52 3.66 -0.90
C MET A 23 18.47 2.61 -2.02
N PHE A 24 18.27 3.00 -3.27
CA PHE A 24 18.22 2.04 -4.37
C PHE A 24 19.58 1.36 -4.63
N ILE A 25 20.68 2.11 -4.59
CA ILE A 25 22.03 1.53 -4.71
C ILE A 25 22.27 0.52 -3.58
N GLY A 26 21.95 0.89 -2.34
CA GLY A 26 22.10 0.01 -1.18
C GLY A 26 21.24 -1.25 -1.30
N LEU A 27 20.00 -1.13 -1.78
CA LEU A 27 19.11 -2.27 -1.98
C LEU A 27 19.67 -3.23 -3.04
N VAL A 28 20.05 -2.71 -4.21
CA VAL A 28 20.58 -3.52 -5.31
C VAL A 28 21.88 -4.21 -4.90
N MET A 29 22.78 -3.51 -4.21
CA MET A 29 24.04 -4.09 -3.75
C MET A 29 23.81 -5.16 -2.67
N ALA A 30 22.83 -4.97 -1.80
CA ALA A 30 22.49 -5.92 -0.74
C ALA A 30 21.77 -7.18 -1.24
N THR A 31 21.05 -7.12 -2.36
CA THR A 31 20.30 -8.26 -2.89
C THR A 31 20.97 -8.94 -4.07
N ALA A 32 21.69 -8.21 -4.93
CA ALA A 32 22.23 -8.70 -6.19
C ALA A 32 23.63 -8.12 -6.54
N GLY A 33 24.35 -7.53 -5.57
CA GLY A 33 25.57 -6.77 -5.80
C GLY A 33 26.88 -7.55 -6.01
N GLY A 34 26.84 -8.88 -6.08
CA GLY A 34 28.03 -9.74 -6.19
C GLY A 34 28.29 -10.26 -7.61
N GLU A 35 29.51 -10.76 -7.85
CA GLU A 35 29.92 -11.38 -9.12
C GLU A 35 29.07 -12.62 -9.47
N ASP A 36 28.51 -13.28 -8.45
CA ASP A 36 27.61 -14.44 -8.58
C ASP A 36 26.10 -14.07 -8.49
N ASN A 37 25.73 -12.78 -8.55
CA ASN A 37 24.39 -12.27 -8.19
C ASN A 37 23.96 -12.58 -6.75
N GLU A 38 24.89 -13.02 -5.91
CA GLU A 38 24.67 -13.17 -4.47
C GLU A 38 24.92 -11.80 -3.82
N GLY A 39 23.87 -11.19 -3.27
CA GLY A 39 23.95 -9.89 -2.61
C GLY A 39 24.88 -9.89 -1.40
N ASP A 40 25.65 -8.83 -1.24
CA ASP A 40 26.51 -8.66 -0.07
C ASP A 40 25.72 -8.02 1.08
N THR A 41 25.45 -8.81 2.11
CA THR A 41 24.73 -8.40 3.33
C THR A 41 25.33 -7.18 4.03
N GLY A 42 26.59 -6.84 3.76
CA GLY A 42 27.22 -5.60 4.21
C GLY A 42 26.46 -4.35 3.74
N TYR A 43 25.93 -4.31 2.51
CA TYR A 43 25.34 -3.08 1.95
C TYR A 43 23.98 -2.70 2.52
N TRP A 44 23.39 -3.50 3.42
CA TRP A 44 22.20 -3.10 4.19
C TRP A 44 22.40 -1.80 4.97
N PHE A 45 23.63 -1.48 5.42
CA PHE A 45 23.87 -0.18 6.07
C PHE A 45 23.68 0.98 5.08
N VAL A 46 24.06 0.83 3.80
CA VAL A 46 23.89 1.86 2.76
C VAL A 46 22.40 2.08 2.48
N PHE A 47 21.63 0.99 2.43
CA PHE A 47 20.18 1.06 2.30
C PHE A 47 19.53 1.86 3.45
N ILE A 48 19.90 1.54 4.70
CA ILE A 48 19.38 2.23 5.89
C ILE A 48 19.81 3.71 5.91
N LEU A 49 21.06 4.02 5.52
CA LEU A 49 21.52 5.41 5.36
C LEU A 49 20.73 6.15 4.28
N GLY A 50 20.41 5.49 3.17
CA GLY A 50 19.55 6.03 2.13
C GLY A 50 18.15 6.37 2.63
N ILE A 51 17.51 5.45 3.38
CA ILE A 51 16.22 5.69 4.05
C ILE A 51 16.32 6.89 5.00
N ALA A 52 17.37 6.94 5.84
CA ALA A 52 17.56 8.05 6.77
C ALA A 52 17.71 9.40 6.04
N GLY A 53 18.44 9.41 4.92
CA GLY A 53 18.58 10.59 4.05
C GLY A 53 17.25 11.01 3.42
N MET A 54 16.48 10.06 2.90
CA MET A 54 15.14 10.29 2.33
C MET A 54 14.18 10.85 3.38
N ILE A 55 14.12 10.27 4.59
CA ILE A 55 13.30 10.76 5.70
C ILE A 55 13.75 12.15 6.11
N THR A 56 15.04 12.40 6.21
CA THR A 56 15.57 13.74 6.57
C THR A 56 15.16 14.78 5.53
N GLY A 57 15.32 14.50 4.23
CA GLY A 57 14.88 15.38 3.16
C GLY A 57 13.38 15.66 3.20
N PHE A 58 12.56 14.64 3.47
CA PHE A 58 11.11 14.78 3.62
C PHE A 58 10.72 15.60 4.86
N MET A 59 11.36 15.38 6.00
CA MET A 59 11.11 16.12 7.23
C MET A 59 11.53 17.59 7.10
N MET A 60 12.67 17.86 6.45
CA MET A 60 13.11 19.22 6.13
C MET A 60 12.08 19.94 5.25
N TRP A 61 11.59 19.25 4.21
CA TRP A 61 10.51 19.77 3.37
C TRP A 61 9.25 20.07 4.20
N MET A 62 8.75 19.12 5.01
CA MET A 62 7.57 19.36 5.84
C MET A 62 7.72 20.55 6.80
N GLN A 63 8.90 20.71 7.41
CA GLN A 63 9.18 21.83 8.32
C GLN A 63 9.14 23.19 7.60
N ASP A 64 9.68 23.25 6.39
CA ASP A 64 9.71 24.47 5.55
C ASP A 64 8.30 24.93 5.15
N TYR A 65 7.39 23.97 4.92
CA TYR A 65 6.01 24.25 4.51
C TYR A 65 5.01 24.36 5.68
N TRP A 66 5.40 24.03 6.91
CA TRP A 66 4.49 24.02 8.07
C TRP A 66 3.96 25.40 8.46
N ASP A 67 4.75 26.45 8.26
CA ASP A 67 4.42 27.84 8.67
C ASP A 67 3.87 28.70 7.51
N GLN A 68 3.69 28.11 6.31
CA GLN A 68 3.32 28.85 5.10
C GLN A 68 1.80 28.99 4.91
N ASP A 69 1.18 29.79 5.76
CA ASP A 69 -0.24 30.16 5.67
C ASP A 69 -0.49 31.37 4.75
N SER A 70 0.53 32.19 4.46
CA SER A 70 0.35 33.57 3.94
C SER A 70 0.45 33.75 2.42
N GLU A 71 0.95 32.77 1.65
CA GLU A 71 1.27 32.94 0.22
C GLU A 71 0.48 32.01 -0.72
N GLU A 72 -0.72 31.59 -0.34
CA GLU A 72 -1.61 30.87 -1.26
C GLU A 72 -2.05 31.76 -2.43
N GLY A 73 -1.46 31.55 -3.62
CA GLY A 73 -2.01 32.04 -4.89
C GLY A 73 -1.60 33.46 -5.31
N VAL A 74 -0.60 34.07 -4.67
CA VAL A 74 -0.12 35.44 -5.00
C VAL A 74 0.49 35.50 -6.42
N GLU A 75 1.06 34.40 -6.91
CA GLU A 75 1.74 34.36 -8.22
C GLU A 75 0.87 33.82 -9.37
N ILE A 76 -0.37 33.39 -9.10
CA ILE A 76 -1.16 32.69 -10.12
C ILE A 76 -2.07 33.68 -10.84
N VAL A 77 -1.65 34.06 -12.04
CA VAL A 77 -2.50 34.79 -12.98
C VAL A 77 -3.65 33.88 -13.40
N GLY A 78 -4.80 34.05 -12.76
CA GLY A 78 -6.01 33.32 -13.11
C GLY A 78 -6.53 33.72 -14.50
N HIS A 79 -6.19 32.94 -15.53
CA HIS A 79 -6.64 33.21 -16.90
C HIS A 79 -8.11 32.86 -17.15
N HIS A 80 -8.76 32.08 -16.27
CA HIS A 80 -10.16 31.69 -16.39
C HIS A 80 -10.90 31.83 -15.04
N PRO A 81 -12.10 32.44 -15.01
CA PRO A 81 -12.80 32.78 -13.75
C PRO A 81 -13.19 31.55 -12.90
N PHE A 82 -13.44 30.40 -13.52
CA PHE A 82 -13.73 29.16 -12.79
C PHE A 82 -12.51 28.63 -12.03
N TRP A 83 -11.35 28.54 -12.69
CA TRP A 83 -10.13 27.97 -12.12
C TRP A 83 -9.44 28.91 -11.11
N ALA A 84 -9.70 30.21 -11.22
CA ALA A 84 -9.26 31.20 -10.24
C ALA A 84 -9.84 30.98 -8.82
N SER A 85 -10.93 30.21 -8.69
CA SER A 85 -11.57 29.94 -7.39
C SER A 85 -10.96 28.76 -6.61
N ILE A 86 -10.12 27.95 -7.26
CA ILE A 86 -9.55 26.72 -6.67
C ILE A 86 -8.10 26.98 -6.28
N THR A 87 -7.77 26.76 -5.01
CA THR A 87 -6.38 26.80 -4.53
C THR A 87 -5.53 25.73 -5.22
N THR A 88 -4.32 26.07 -5.67
CA THR A 88 -3.39 25.13 -6.33
C THR A 88 -3.07 23.90 -5.49
N ARG A 89 -2.99 24.04 -4.15
CA ARG A 89 -2.80 22.91 -3.23
C ARG A 89 -3.94 21.90 -3.31
N LYS A 90 -5.19 22.39 -3.41
CA LYS A 90 -6.37 21.53 -3.59
C LYS A 90 -6.35 20.85 -4.94
N PHE A 91 -6.00 21.58 -6.00
CA PHE A 91 -5.88 21.02 -7.34
C PHE A 91 -4.78 19.94 -7.42
N GLY A 92 -3.61 20.20 -6.82
CA GLY A 92 -2.52 19.24 -6.70
C GLY A 92 -2.93 17.98 -5.93
N MET A 93 -3.69 18.13 -4.83
CA MET A 93 -4.25 16.98 -4.10
C MET A 93 -5.19 16.14 -4.95
N TRP A 94 -6.05 16.75 -5.78
CA TRP A 94 -6.90 16.00 -6.71
C TRP A 94 -6.08 15.21 -7.73
N ILE A 95 -5.05 15.81 -8.33
CA ILE A 95 -4.16 15.10 -9.27
C ILE A 95 -3.46 13.94 -8.58
N PHE A 96 -2.91 14.16 -7.38
CA PHE A 96 -2.25 13.12 -6.58
C PHE A 96 -3.20 11.95 -6.26
N LEU A 97 -4.44 12.23 -5.86
CA LEU A 97 -5.44 11.17 -5.62
C LEU A 97 -5.79 10.41 -6.90
N LEU A 98 -5.87 11.09 -8.05
CA LEU A 98 -6.10 10.42 -9.33
C LEU A 98 -4.95 9.47 -9.70
N THR A 99 -3.70 9.85 -9.43
CA THR A 99 -2.55 8.97 -9.69
C THR A 99 -2.56 7.73 -8.81
N GLU A 100 -2.94 7.84 -7.54
CA GLU A 100 -3.11 6.68 -6.64
C GLU A 100 -4.21 5.73 -7.14
N VAL A 101 -5.36 6.28 -7.57
CA VAL A 101 -6.46 5.48 -8.14
C VAL A 101 -5.99 4.73 -9.39
N MET A 102 -5.16 5.32 -10.24
CA MET A 102 -4.58 4.64 -11.40
C MET A 102 -3.70 3.46 -10.98
N VAL A 103 -2.82 3.63 -9.98
CA VAL A 103 -1.98 2.55 -9.45
C VAL A 103 -2.83 1.40 -8.93
N PHE A 104 -3.83 1.66 -8.07
CA PHE A 104 -4.73 0.60 -7.58
C PHE A 104 -5.56 -0.04 -8.70
N SER A 105 -5.96 0.73 -9.72
CA SER A 105 -6.69 0.20 -10.88
C SER A 105 -5.83 -0.79 -11.67
N THR A 106 -4.53 -0.53 -11.83
CA THR A 106 -3.62 -1.47 -12.49
C THR A 106 -3.47 -2.76 -11.68
N LEU A 107 -3.33 -2.68 -10.35
CA LEU A 107 -3.26 -3.85 -9.47
C LEU A 107 -4.55 -4.67 -9.52
N LEU A 108 -5.73 -4.02 -9.49
CA LEU A 108 -7.01 -4.70 -9.61
C LEU A 108 -7.20 -5.33 -11.00
N SER A 109 -6.79 -4.63 -12.07
CA SER A 109 -6.85 -5.17 -13.43
C SER A 109 -5.96 -6.39 -13.61
N ALA A 110 -4.76 -6.39 -13.01
CA ALA A 110 -3.87 -7.54 -13.00
C ALA A 110 -4.55 -8.73 -12.32
N TYR A 111 -5.10 -8.51 -11.11
CA TYR A 111 -5.87 -9.53 -10.38
C TYR A 111 -7.05 -10.09 -11.19
N LEU A 112 -7.87 -9.22 -11.80
CA LEU A 112 -9.01 -9.65 -12.61
C LEU A 112 -8.58 -10.47 -13.83
N ARG A 113 -7.46 -10.10 -14.46
CA ARG A 113 -6.91 -10.84 -15.60
C ARG A 113 -6.46 -12.23 -15.20
N TYR A 114 -5.68 -12.35 -14.13
CA TYR A 114 -5.28 -13.66 -13.57
C TYR A 114 -6.51 -14.49 -13.20
N ARG A 115 -7.50 -13.89 -12.53
CA ARG A 115 -8.76 -14.56 -12.17
C ARG A 115 -9.54 -15.06 -13.39
N SER A 116 -9.55 -14.30 -14.48
CA SER A 116 -10.28 -14.65 -15.70
C SER A 116 -9.59 -15.69 -16.58
N ALA A 117 -8.27 -15.85 -16.42
CA ALA A 117 -7.47 -16.78 -17.19
C ALA A 117 -7.56 -18.22 -16.67
N ILE A 118 -7.91 -18.40 -15.39
CA ILE A 118 -7.93 -19.71 -14.74
C ILE A 118 -9.40 -20.21 -14.65
N PRO A 119 -9.71 -21.42 -15.16
CA PRO A 119 -11.05 -21.98 -15.07
C PRO A 119 -11.47 -22.25 -13.62
N ASP A 120 -12.77 -22.11 -13.34
CA ASP A 120 -13.33 -22.43 -12.02
C ASP A 120 -13.22 -23.94 -11.74
N TYR A 121 -12.90 -24.29 -10.50
CA TYR A 121 -12.92 -25.68 -10.04
C TYR A 121 -14.31 -26.30 -10.30
N ALA A 122 -14.33 -27.42 -11.02
CA ALA A 122 -15.51 -28.24 -11.20
C ALA A 122 -15.20 -29.66 -10.71
N ASP A 123 -16.15 -30.32 -10.03
CA ASP A 123 -15.99 -31.69 -9.49
C ASP A 123 -15.56 -32.74 -10.53
N SER A 124 -15.64 -32.42 -11.82
CA SER A 124 -15.19 -33.27 -12.93
C SER A 124 -13.72 -33.08 -13.34
N ILE A 125 -12.99 -32.14 -12.72
CA ILE A 125 -11.60 -31.81 -13.04
C ILE A 125 -10.71 -32.37 -11.92
N ASP A 126 -9.91 -33.39 -12.25
CA ASP A 126 -8.91 -33.95 -11.33
C ASP A 126 -7.74 -32.98 -11.22
N CYS A 127 -7.81 -32.10 -10.22
CA CYS A 127 -6.75 -31.16 -9.87
C CYS A 127 -5.59 -31.90 -9.19
N GLY A 128 -4.94 -32.78 -9.96
CA GLY A 128 -3.81 -33.58 -9.53
C GLY A 128 -2.58 -32.72 -9.19
N LEU A 129 -1.67 -33.30 -8.39
CA LEU A 129 -0.48 -32.64 -7.84
C LEU A 129 0.53 -32.11 -8.89
N GLU A 130 0.36 -32.43 -10.17
CA GLU A 130 1.39 -32.21 -11.16
C GLU A 130 1.16 -30.98 -12.07
N PHE A 131 0.04 -30.79 -12.80
CA PHE A 131 0.04 -29.75 -13.87
C PHE A 131 -1.29 -29.05 -14.25
N GLU A 132 -2.39 -29.18 -13.50
CA GLU A 132 -3.60 -28.39 -13.81
C GLU A 132 -3.74 -27.24 -12.80
N GLU A 133 -3.68 -25.99 -13.28
CA GLU A 133 -3.87 -24.78 -12.45
C GLU A 133 -5.32 -24.66 -11.98
N CYS A 134 -5.72 -25.42 -10.97
CA CYS A 134 -7.00 -25.20 -10.29
C CYS A 134 -6.84 -24.10 -9.24
N TRP A 135 -7.32 -22.89 -9.57
CA TRP A 135 -7.32 -21.77 -8.63
C TRP A 135 -8.49 -21.88 -7.64
N VAL A 136 -8.16 -22.08 -6.36
CA VAL A 136 -9.13 -21.93 -5.27
C VAL A 136 -9.16 -20.45 -4.89
N PRO A 137 -10.34 -19.79 -4.92
CA PRO A 137 -10.42 -18.42 -4.48
C PRO A 137 -9.93 -18.27 -3.04
N ALA A 138 -9.02 -17.33 -2.79
CA ALA A 138 -8.69 -16.90 -1.43
C ALA A 138 -9.96 -16.55 -0.64
N ALA A 139 -11.00 -16.06 -1.33
CA ALA A 139 -12.32 -15.82 -0.75
C ALA A 139 -12.96 -17.06 -0.11
N ASP A 140 -12.78 -18.27 -0.65
CA ASP A 140 -13.37 -19.49 -0.09
C ASP A 140 -12.60 -20.03 1.13
N ILE A 141 -11.30 -19.73 1.24
CA ILE A 141 -10.51 -19.99 2.46
C ILE A 141 -10.83 -18.96 3.54
N ILE A 142 -11.06 -17.70 3.16
CA ILE A 142 -11.34 -16.59 4.08
C ILE A 142 -12.81 -16.59 4.57
N ARG A 143 -13.72 -17.35 3.92
CA ARG A 143 -15.14 -17.44 4.34
C ARG A 143 -15.32 -17.86 5.81
N SER A 144 -14.45 -18.70 6.35
CA SER A 144 -14.45 -19.11 7.76
C SER A 144 -14.20 -17.94 8.73
N HIS A 145 -13.52 -16.88 8.27
CA HIS A 145 -13.13 -15.70 9.04
C HIS A 145 -13.83 -14.40 8.60
N LEU A 146 -14.96 -14.51 7.88
CA LEU A 146 -15.73 -13.36 7.36
C LEU A 146 -16.08 -12.31 8.43
N ILE A 147 -16.21 -12.73 9.69
CA ILE A 147 -16.45 -11.85 10.84
C ILE A 147 -15.35 -10.80 11.00
N PHE A 148 -14.07 -11.17 10.86
CA PHE A 148 -12.95 -10.22 10.98
C PHE A 148 -12.93 -9.22 9.82
N GLY A 149 -13.22 -9.69 8.61
CA GLY A 149 -13.38 -8.82 7.43
C GLY A 149 -14.53 -7.80 7.58
N VAL A 150 -15.67 -8.23 8.13
CA VAL A 150 -16.82 -7.36 8.39
C VAL A 150 -16.50 -6.31 9.46
N ILE A 151 -15.85 -6.72 10.56
CA ILE A 151 -15.43 -5.79 11.62
C ILE A 151 -14.47 -4.72 11.06
N ASN A 152 -13.49 -5.13 10.25
CA ASN A 152 -12.55 -4.21 9.60
C ASN A 152 -13.27 -3.21 8.67
N THR A 153 -14.21 -3.68 7.87
CA THR A 153 -15.00 -2.83 6.97
C THR A 153 -15.83 -1.83 7.77
N PHE A 154 -16.49 -2.28 8.83
CA PHE A 154 -17.28 -1.42 9.71
C PHE A 154 -16.41 -0.38 10.43
N ALA A 155 -15.21 -0.76 10.88
CA ALA A 155 -14.23 0.16 11.47
C ALA A 155 -13.81 1.26 10.49
N LEU A 156 -13.57 0.93 9.21
CA LEU A 156 -13.24 1.93 8.19
C LEU A 156 -14.41 2.87 7.88
N LEU A 157 -15.64 2.34 7.80
CA LEU A 157 -16.83 3.17 7.59
C LEU A 157 -17.06 4.14 8.76
N LEU A 158 -16.97 3.66 10.00
CA LEU A 158 -17.04 4.52 11.18
C LEU A 158 -15.90 5.55 11.19
N SER A 159 -14.69 5.16 10.80
CA SER A 159 -13.55 6.07 10.68
C SER A 159 -13.86 7.21 9.71
N SER A 160 -14.38 6.93 8.50
CA SER A 160 -14.79 7.98 7.55
C SER A 160 -15.88 8.90 8.10
N LEU A 161 -16.84 8.36 8.84
CA LEU A 161 -17.89 9.16 9.49
C LEU A 161 -17.29 10.10 10.54
N THR A 162 -16.34 9.62 11.35
CA THR A 162 -15.68 10.45 12.37
C THR A 162 -14.89 11.60 11.76
N VAL A 163 -14.24 11.43 10.60
CA VAL A 163 -13.56 12.52 9.88
C VAL A 163 -14.55 13.58 9.39
N VAL A 164 -15.71 13.17 8.86
CA VAL A 164 -16.75 14.13 8.43
C VAL A 164 -17.30 14.91 9.62
N LEU A 165 -17.51 14.27 10.76
CA LEU A 165 -17.91 14.93 12.00
C LEU A 165 -16.83 15.88 12.54
N ALA A 166 -15.55 15.52 12.40
CA ALA A 166 -14.43 16.39 12.73
C ALA A 166 -14.43 17.65 11.87
N LEU A 167 -14.65 17.51 10.55
CA LEU A 167 -14.77 18.63 9.63
C LEU A 167 -15.95 19.53 9.97
N TYR A 168 -17.12 18.96 10.29
CA TYR A 168 -18.28 19.72 10.71
C TYR A 168 -18.02 20.50 12.01
N ALA A 169 -17.39 19.86 13.00
CA ALA A 169 -17.01 20.52 14.25
C ALA A 169 -16.00 21.65 14.04
N ALA A 170 -15.03 21.46 13.13
CA ALA A 170 -14.05 22.49 12.76
C ALA A 170 -14.72 23.69 12.09
N ARG A 171 -15.67 23.46 11.15
CA ARG A 171 -16.47 24.53 10.52
C ARG A 171 -17.32 25.31 11.52
N ASN A 172 -17.78 24.66 12.58
CA ASN A 172 -18.54 25.29 13.66
C ASN A 172 -17.64 25.91 14.76
N ASN A 173 -16.34 26.12 14.50
CA ASN A 173 -15.35 26.65 15.46
C ASN A 173 -15.27 25.88 16.80
N ASN A 174 -15.66 24.61 16.81
CA ASN A 174 -15.59 23.75 17.99
C ASN A 174 -14.34 22.87 17.92
N SER A 175 -13.18 23.47 18.19
CA SER A 175 -11.87 22.80 18.14
C SER A 175 -11.81 21.57 19.05
N LYS A 176 -12.39 21.64 20.25
CA LYS A 176 -12.44 20.50 21.20
C LYS A 176 -13.22 19.30 20.65
N ALA A 177 -14.31 19.54 19.94
CA ALA A 177 -15.05 18.46 19.28
C ALA A 177 -14.28 17.92 18.07
N ALA A 178 -13.68 18.81 17.25
CA ALA A 178 -12.86 18.40 16.11
C ALA A 178 -11.69 17.50 16.52
N THR A 179 -10.92 17.89 17.54
CA THR A 179 -9.79 17.08 18.04
C THR A 179 -10.25 15.73 18.57
N ARG A 180 -11.38 15.66 19.30
CA ARG A 180 -11.93 14.38 19.78
C ARG A 180 -12.29 13.43 18.64
N TYR A 181 -12.93 13.95 17.59
CA TYR A 181 -13.26 13.13 16.43
C TYR A 181 -12.02 12.68 15.65
N LEU A 182 -11.00 13.54 15.50
CA LEU A 182 -9.72 13.14 14.87
C LEU A 182 -8.98 12.07 15.68
N ILE A 183 -8.97 12.18 17.01
CA ILE A 183 -8.40 11.15 17.89
C ILE A 183 -9.16 9.83 17.72
N ALA A 184 -10.49 9.87 17.66
CA ALA A 184 -11.29 8.68 17.39
C ALA A 184 -10.94 8.06 16.04
N THR A 185 -10.84 8.86 14.96
CA THR A 185 -10.39 8.40 13.65
C THR A 185 -9.02 7.70 13.73
N PHE A 186 -8.07 8.30 14.43
CA PHE A 186 -6.72 7.75 14.60
C PHE A 186 -6.75 6.39 15.30
N PHE A 187 -7.55 6.23 16.37
CA PHE A 187 -7.70 4.94 17.05
C PHE A 187 -8.37 3.89 16.16
N LEU A 188 -9.42 4.24 15.42
CA LEU A 188 -10.09 3.30 14.51
C LEU A 188 -9.17 2.87 13.35
N GLY A 189 -8.39 3.80 12.80
CA GLY A 189 -7.38 3.49 11.78
C GLY A 189 -6.24 2.60 12.31
N THR A 190 -5.76 2.89 13.53
CA THR A 190 -4.73 2.06 14.17
C THR A 190 -5.25 0.65 14.47
N LEU A 191 -6.49 0.54 14.96
CA LEU A 191 -7.15 -0.75 15.17
C LEU A 191 -7.21 -1.58 13.88
N PHE A 192 -7.59 -0.95 12.76
CA PHE A 192 -7.60 -1.60 11.45
C PHE A 192 -6.22 -2.13 11.06
N LEU A 193 -5.15 -1.35 11.23
CA LEU A 193 -3.79 -1.78 10.91
C LEU A 193 -3.33 -2.95 11.80
N ILE A 194 -3.66 -2.92 13.10
CA ILE A 194 -3.32 -4.02 14.03
C ILE A 194 -4.04 -5.32 13.62
N LEU A 195 -5.33 -5.24 13.29
CA LEU A 195 -6.10 -6.40 12.83
C LEU A 195 -5.53 -6.96 11.52
N LYS A 196 -5.09 -6.11 10.59
CA LYS A 196 -4.44 -6.55 9.37
C LYS A 196 -3.07 -7.17 9.59
N ALA A 197 -2.26 -6.60 10.47
CA ALA A 197 -0.98 -7.18 10.86
C ALA A 197 -1.16 -8.56 11.52
N TYR A 198 -2.20 -8.72 12.35
CA TYR A 198 -2.55 -10.00 12.96
C TYR A 198 -2.98 -11.03 11.92
N GLU A 199 -3.90 -10.68 11.01
CA GLU A 199 -4.31 -11.57 9.91
C GLU A 199 -3.10 -12.03 9.08
N TRP A 200 -2.18 -11.12 8.73
CA TRP A 200 -0.99 -11.46 7.97
C TRP A 200 0.00 -12.34 8.74
N TRP A 201 0.16 -12.09 10.05
CA TRP A 201 1.01 -12.92 10.89
C TRP A 201 0.46 -14.35 11.00
N GLU A 202 -0.85 -14.49 11.14
CA GLU A 202 -1.53 -15.78 11.20
C GLU A 202 -1.48 -16.51 9.84
N MET A 203 -1.59 -15.78 8.72
CA MET A 203 -1.37 -16.32 7.37
C MET A 203 0.06 -16.83 7.18
N LYS A 204 1.05 -16.13 7.73
CA LYS A 204 2.45 -16.54 7.66
C LYS A 204 2.74 -17.81 8.46
N ASN A 205 2.05 -18.02 9.58
CA ASN A 205 2.27 -19.18 10.45
C ASN A 205 1.46 -20.42 10.03
N GLY A 206 0.75 -20.36 8.90
CA GLY A 206 0.03 -21.50 8.35
C GLY A 206 -1.28 -21.86 9.05
N HIS A 207 -1.68 -21.13 10.10
CA HIS A 207 -2.89 -21.45 10.87
C HIS A 207 -4.21 -21.27 10.10
N PHE A 208 -4.19 -20.58 8.95
CA PHE A 208 -5.34 -20.53 8.03
C PHE A 208 -5.52 -21.81 7.19
N TRP A 209 -4.49 -22.66 7.12
CA TRP A 209 -4.48 -23.92 6.37
C TRP A 209 -4.52 -25.06 7.40
N GLY A 210 -5.73 -25.42 7.86
CA GLY A 210 -5.93 -26.17 9.11
C GLY A 210 -5.08 -27.43 9.31
N ASP A 211 -4.95 -27.84 10.59
CA ASP A 211 -4.19 -28.99 11.12
C ASP A 211 -4.54 -30.39 10.54
N HIS A 212 -5.42 -30.46 9.53
CA HIS A 212 -5.98 -31.70 8.98
C HIS A 212 -5.71 -31.91 7.48
N CYS A 213 -4.78 -31.18 6.87
CA CYS A 213 -4.44 -31.40 5.46
C CYS A 213 -3.34 -32.46 5.31
N SER A 214 -3.74 -33.67 4.92
CA SER A 214 -2.80 -34.69 4.45
C SER A 214 -2.24 -34.29 3.09
N VAL A 215 -0.92 -34.06 3.01
CA VAL A 215 -0.17 -33.74 1.78
C VAL A 215 -0.35 -34.81 0.68
N THR A 216 -0.90 -35.98 1.03
CA THR A 216 -1.11 -37.12 0.13
C THR A 216 -2.55 -37.24 -0.40
N ALA A 217 -3.50 -36.48 0.13
CA ALA A 217 -4.94 -36.73 -0.08
C ALA A 217 -5.62 -35.87 -1.17
N GLY A 218 -4.90 -34.99 -1.87
CA GLY A 218 -5.52 -34.07 -2.84
C GLY A 218 -6.26 -32.89 -2.19
N GLN A 219 -6.74 -31.95 -3.00
CA GLN A 219 -7.45 -30.75 -2.55
C GLN A 219 -8.83 -31.14 -1.96
N ASP A 220 -9.09 -30.82 -0.69
CA ASP A 220 -10.42 -30.98 -0.07
C ASP A 220 -10.99 -29.59 0.29
N ILE A 221 -11.86 -29.09 -0.58
CA ILE A 221 -12.49 -27.76 -0.46
C ILE A 221 -13.55 -27.75 0.65
N GLY A 222 -14.11 -28.91 1.01
CA GLY A 222 -15.08 -29.04 2.10
C GLY A 222 -14.46 -28.80 3.48
N HIS A 223 -13.15 -29.01 3.62
CA HIS A 223 -12.39 -28.81 4.85
C HIS A 223 -11.35 -27.67 4.74
N HIS A 224 -11.45 -26.81 3.72
CA HIS A 224 -10.53 -25.69 3.48
C HIS A 224 -9.04 -26.09 3.34
N CYS A 225 -8.75 -27.25 2.76
CA CYS A 225 -7.40 -27.75 2.57
C CYS A 225 -6.84 -27.43 1.18
N VAL A 226 -5.86 -26.51 1.12
CA VAL A 226 -5.10 -26.20 -0.10
C VAL A 226 -3.67 -26.75 0.04
N ALA A 227 -3.16 -27.38 -1.01
CA ALA A 227 -1.83 -27.99 -1.00
C ALA A 227 -0.72 -26.93 -0.80
N PRO A 228 0.37 -27.26 -0.07
CA PRO A 228 1.44 -26.33 0.32
C PRO A 228 2.22 -25.73 -0.87
N LYS A 229 2.11 -26.30 -2.07
CA LYS A 229 2.68 -25.73 -3.31
C LYS A 229 2.18 -24.30 -3.58
N TYR A 230 0.95 -23.97 -3.14
CA TYR A 230 0.35 -22.64 -3.28
C TYR A 230 0.52 -21.74 -2.05
N GLU A 231 0.99 -22.28 -0.91
CA GLU A 231 1.22 -21.54 0.34
C GLU A 231 2.38 -20.54 0.19
N HIS A 232 3.41 -20.92 -0.58
CA HIS A 232 4.54 -20.06 -0.91
C HIS A 232 4.34 -19.26 -2.20
N GLY A 233 3.46 -19.73 -3.11
CA GLY A 233 3.17 -19.09 -4.40
C GLY A 233 2.58 -17.69 -4.29
N PHE A 234 1.75 -17.42 -3.27
CA PHE A 234 1.23 -16.06 -3.05
C PHE A 234 2.35 -15.02 -2.87
N TRP A 235 3.46 -15.39 -2.22
CA TRP A 235 4.60 -14.50 -1.94
C TRP A 235 5.68 -14.56 -3.03
N LEU A 236 5.87 -15.71 -3.69
CA LEU A 236 6.85 -15.88 -4.77
C LEU A 236 6.34 -15.36 -6.12
N ASP A 237 5.08 -15.59 -6.49
CA ASP A 237 4.54 -15.14 -7.78
C ASP A 237 4.24 -13.64 -7.82
N THR A 238 3.98 -13.01 -6.66
CA THR A 238 3.87 -11.54 -6.60
C THR A 238 5.22 -10.82 -6.51
N SER A 239 6.32 -11.52 -6.17
CA SER A 239 7.64 -10.88 -6.01
C SER A 239 8.68 -11.23 -7.07
N LEU A 240 8.58 -12.35 -7.80
CA LEU A 240 9.68 -12.84 -8.64
C LEU A 240 9.34 -13.21 -10.09
N GLU A 241 8.07 -13.36 -10.49
CA GLU A 241 7.72 -13.69 -11.89
C GLU A 241 7.18 -12.50 -12.71
N GLY A 242 7.71 -11.30 -12.45
CA GLY A 242 7.47 -10.10 -13.27
C GLY A 242 8.02 -10.17 -14.70
N THR A 243 8.73 -11.23 -15.10
CA THR A 243 9.34 -11.31 -16.44
C THR A 243 9.51 -12.74 -16.94
N THR A 244 8.44 -13.53 -17.09
CA THR A 244 8.48 -14.66 -18.04
C THR A 244 7.10 -14.93 -18.61
N PHE A 245 6.82 -14.26 -19.73
CA PHE A 245 5.84 -14.75 -20.70
C PHE A 245 6.32 -16.13 -21.20
N TYR A 246 5.78 -17.22 -20.65
CA TYR A 246 5.80 -18.49 -21.35
C TYR A 246 4.54 -18.60 -22.21
N ILE A 247 4.71 -18.31 -23.50
CA ILE A 247 3.87 -18.85 -24.55
C ILE A 247 4.33 -20.29 -24.75
N THR A 248 3.51 -21.25 -24.33
CA THR A 248 3.27 -22.52 -25.03
C THR A 248 1.91 -23.04 -24.64
#